data_AF-U1N4S1-F1
#
_entry.id   AF-U1N4S1-F1
#
_cell.length_a   1.000
_cell.length_b   1.000
_cell.length_c   1.000
_cell.angle_alpha   90.00
_cell.angle_beta   90.00
_cell.angle_gamma   90.00
#
_symmetry.space_group_name_H-M   'P 1'
#
loop_
_entity.id
_entity.type
_entity.pdbx_description
1 polymer ?
#
loop_
_entity_poly.entity_id
_entity_poly.type
_entity_poly.pdbx_seq_one_letter_code
_entity_poly.pdbx_strand_id
1 'polypeptide(L)'
;MRSSLLKEQAEKRIAQDLDTTEEDLMDAVDQLGDCSFASEEDATEAAAEWLADHDEHCFEIDTDVVETDEKKSRDSPGRLPKDWEPYKTVYKITVTVQRDEEAIETRKQRKSCFVLITTLTHTDEWSGEDVLGLHKYQQTVERRFPVLKYPKWVGPVFLNRPDRVEALGYVLILAL
;
A
#
# COMPACT_ATOMS: atom_id res chain seq x y z
N MET A 1 -14.81 19.97 0.65
CA MET A 1 -14.05 19.94 -0.65
C MET A 1 -12.67 19.26 -0.52
N ARG A 2 -12.51 18.01 -1.02
CA ARG A 2 -11.31 17.14 -0.84
C ARG A 2 -10.08 17.64 -1.62
N SER A 3 -8.86 17.43 -1.09
CA SER A 3 -7.61 17.75 -1.81
C SER A 3 -7.35 16.68 -2.89
N SER A 4 -7.66 16.97 -4.15
CA SER A 4 -7.62 16.00 -5.26
C SER A 4 -6.23 15.39 -5.49
N LEU A 5 -5.16 16.17 -5.36
CA LEU A 5 -3.80 15.72 -5.62
C LEU A 5 -3.28 14.69 -4.61
N LEU A 6 -3.60 14.86 -3.32
CA LEU A 6 -3.21 13.90 -2.28
C LEU A 6 -3.97 12.58 -2.44
N LYS A 7 -5.22 12.67 -2.89
CA LYS A 7 -6.06 11.50 -3.17
C LYS A 7 -5.47 10.69 -4.34
N GLU A 8 -5.16 11.34 -5.47
CA GLU A 8 -4.56 10.66 -6.63
C GLU A 8 -3.22 9.98 -6.31
N GLN A 9 -2.36 10.64 -5.53
CA GLN A 9 -1.06 10.06 -5.12
C GLN A 9 -1.23 8.87 -4.17
N ALA A 10 -2.17 8.98 -3.21
CA ALA A 10 -2.46 7.89 -2.28
C ALA A 10 -3.08 6.69 -3.01
N GLU A 11 -4.03 6.93 -3.93
CA GLU A 11 -4.65 5.89 -4.76
C GLU A 11 -3.61 5.15 -5.61
N LYS A 12 -2.71 5.89 -6.27
CA LYS A 12 -1.63 5.27 -7.07
C LYS A 12 -0.71 4.39 -6.23
N ARG A 13 -0.32 4.85 -5.03
CA ARG A 13 0.50 4.06 -4.12
C ARG A 13 -0.23 2.81 -3.63
N ILE A 14 -1.50 2.93 -3.29
CA ILE A 14 -2.31 1.78 -2.86
C ILE A 14 -2.45 0.77 -3.99
N ALA A 15 -2.71 1.21 -5.23
CA ALA A 15 -2.77 0.31 -6.37
C ALA A 15 -1.44 -0.43 -6.57
N GLN A 16 -0.31 0.28 -6.50
CA GLN A 16 1.00 -0.35 -6.63
C GLN A 16 1.31 -1.31 -5.48
N ASP A 17 0.96 -0.97 -4.23
CA ASP A 17 1.08 -1.86 -3.08
C ASP A 17 0.25 -3.14 -3.32
N LEU A 18 -1.01 -3.02 -3.77
CA LEU A 18 -1.90 -4.15 -4.03
C LEU A 18 -1.41 -5.05 -5.17
N ASP A 19 -0.90 -4.46 -6.26
CA ASP A 19 -0.33 -5.23 -7.37
C ASP A 19 0.89 -6.04 -6.90
N THR A 20 1.75 -5.45 -6.06
CA THR A 20 2.93 -6.15 -5.52
C THR A 20 2.51 -7.29 -4.58
N THR A 21 1.55 -7.03 -3.69
CA THR A 21 1.03 -8.06 -2.77
C THR A 21 0.34 -9.20 -3.52
N GLU A 22 -0.38 -8.91 -4.62
CA GLU A 22 -0.98 -9.96 -5.44
C GLU A 22 0.08 -10.81 -6.15
N GLU A 23 1.14 -10.19 -6.68
CA GLU A 23 2.27 -10.92 -7.26
C GLU A 23 2.94 -11.84 -6.20
N ASP A 24 3.20 -11.32 -4.99
CA ASP A 24 3.79 -12.10 -3.90
C ASP A 24 2.88 -13.28 -3.47
N LEU A 25 1.56 -13.05 -3.40
CA LEU A 25 0.57 -14.10 -3.09
C LEU A 25 0.52 -15.16 -4.19
N MET A 26 0.53 -14.77 -5.46
CA MET A 26 0.54 -15.71 -6.59
C MET A 26 1.81 -16.57 -6.58
N ASP A 27 2.99 -15.97 -6.33
CA ASP A 27 4.25 -16.69 -6.20
C ASP A 27 4.22 -17.69 -5.02
N ALA A 28 3.57 -17.32 -3.91
CA ALA A 28 3.39 -18.21 -2.76
C ALA A 28 2.40 -19.35 -3.07
N VAL A 29 1.34 -19.08 -3.84
CA VAL A 29 0.39 -20.11 -4.31
C VAL A 29 1.06 -21.09 -5.26
N ASP A 30 1.91 -20.62 -6.18
CA ASP A 30 2.66 -21.47 -7.10
C ASP A 30 3.62 -22.40 -6.33
N GLN A 31 4.32 -21.88 -5.32
CA GLN A 31 5.17 -22.68 -4.43
C GLN A 31 4.37 -23.72 -3.64
N LEU A 32 3.15 -23.39 -3.22
CA LEU A 32 2.27 -24.32 -2.52
C LEU A 32 1.73 -25.41 -3.46
N GLY A 33 1.46 -25.07 -4.72
CA GLY A 33 1.00 -26.02 -5.76
C GLY A 33 2.07 -27.05 -6.19
N ASP A 34 3.35 -26.70 -6.03
CA ASP A 34 4.47 -27.63 -6.22
C ASP A 34 4.57 -28.67 -5.08
N CYS A 35 3.96 -28.39 -3.91
CA CYS A 35 3.94 -29.32 -2.79
C CYS A 35 2.85 -30.39 -2.99
N SER A 36 3.25 -31.66 -2.86
CA SER A 36 2.33 -32.80 -2.85
C SER A 36 2.35 -33.48 -1.49
N PHE A 37 1.18 -33.70 -0.89
CA PHE A 37 1.03 -34.35 0.41
C PHE A 37 0.61 -35.81 0.27
N ALA A 38 1.04 -36.64 1.22
CA ALA A 38 0.72 -38.07 1.25
C ALA A 38 -0.65 -38.36 1.89
N SER A 39 -1.16 -37.41 2.69
CA SER A 39 -2.43 -37.48 3.42
C SER A 39 -3.25 -36.22 3.19
N GLU A 40 -4.57 -36.36 3.27
CA GLU A 40 -5.51 -35.22 3.27
C GLU A 40 -5.29 -34.34 4.50
N GLU A 41 -5.08 -34.96 5.67
CA GLU A 41 -4.91 -34.27 6.95
C GLU A 41 -3.69 -33.34 6.91
N ASP A 42 -2.54 -33.83 6.42
CA ASP A 42 -1.32 -33.03 6.25
C ASP A 42 -1.54 -31.84 5.29
N ALA A 43 -2.31 -32.05 4.22
CA ALA A 43 -2.63 -30.99 3.26
C ALA A 43 -3.54 -29.93 3.88
N THR A 44 -4.52 -30.33 4.69
CA THR A 44 -5.41 -29.39 5.38
C THR A 44 -4.68 -28.59 6.46
N GLU A 45 -3.77 -29.20 7.21
CA GLU A 45 -2.96 -28.49 8.21
C GLU A 45 -2.02 -27.48 7.53
N ALA A 46 -1.32 -27.88 6.47
CA ALA A 46 -0.47 -26.99 5.70
C ALA A 46 -1.25 -25.84 5.05
N ALA A 47 -2.48 -26.09 4.56
CA ALA A 47 -3.34 -25.04 4.02
C ALA A 47 -3.76 -24.04 5.10
N ALA A 48 -4.04 -24.50 6.32
CA ALA A 48 -4.39 -23.63 7.44
C ALA A 48 -3.19 -22.80 7.92
N GLU A 49 -2.00 -23.39 7.99
CA GLU A 49 -0.76 -22.66 8.30
C GLU A 49 -0.47 -21.59 7.25
N TRP A 50 -0.56 -21.94 5.97
CA TRP A 50 -0.33 -20.99 4.88
C TRP A 50 -1.31 -19.81 4.90
N LEU A 51 -2.59 -20.08 5.19
CA LEU A 51 -3.62 -19.04 5.32
C LEU A 51 -3.34 -18.11 6.51
N ALA A 52 -2.83 -18.65 7.62
CA ALA A 52 -2.45 -17.86 8.79
C ALA A 52 -1.22 -16.97 8.53
N ASP A 53 -0.27 -17.45 7.72
CA ASP A 53 0.91 -16.67 7.34
C ASP A 53 0.61 -15.55 6.33
N HIS A 54 -0.50 -15.66 5.59
CA HIS A 54 -0.88 -14.74 4.50
C HIS A 54 -2.22 -14.03 4.76
N ASP A 55 -2.51 -13.65 6.02
CA ASP A 55 -3.69 -12.85 6.40
C ASP A 55 -3.57 -11.39 5.91
N GLU A 56 -3.82 -11.19 4.61
CA GLU A 56 -3.84 -9.88 3.98
C GLU A 56 -5.27 -9.32 3.94
N HIS A 57 -5.54 -8.31 4.77
CA HIS A 57 -6.86 -7.68 4.91
C HIS A 57 -7.51 -7.13 3.63
N CYS A 58 -6.80 -7.05 2.50
CA CYS A 58 -7.33 -6.57 1.23
C CYS A 58 -7.68 -7.70 0.24
N PHE A 59 -7.50 -8.96 0.65
CA PHE A 59 -7.72 -10.13 -0.18
C PHE A 59 -8.56 -11.16 0.56
N GLU A 60 -9.52 -11.75 -0.14
CA GLU A 60 -10.22 -12.94 0.27
C GLU A 60 -9.47 -14.14 -0.30
N ILE A 61 -9.11 -15.09 0.58
CA ILE A 61 -8.34 -16.27 0.20
C ILE A 61 -9.10 -17.51 0.61
N ASP A 62 -9.45 -18.34 -0.38
CA ASP A 62 -10.08 -19.64 -0.19
C ASP A 62 -9.09 -20.76 -0.53
N THR A 63 -9.03 -21.78 0.32
CA THR A 63 -8.16 -22.96 0.13
C THR A 63 -8.99 -24.22 0.00
N ASP A 64 -8.68 -25.03 -1.02
CA ASP A 64 -9.31 -26.31 -1.30
C ASP A 64 -8.25 -27.40 -1.44
N VAL A 65 -8.50 -28.57 -0.84
CA VAL A 65 -7.64 -29.75 -0.98
C VAL A 65 -8.23 -30.67 -2.04
N VAL A 66 -7.43 -31.00 -3.05
CA VAL A 66 -7.83 -31.84 -4.19
C VAL A 66 -6.99 -33.12 -4.21
N GLU A 67 -7.66 -34.26 -4.23
CA GLU A 67 -7.05 -35.57 -4.45
C GLU A 67 -6.66 -35.73 -5.93
N THR A 68 -5.40 -36.10 -6.20
CA THR A 68 -4.87 -36.28 -7.56
C THR A 68 -3.91 -37.45 -7.63
N ASP A 69 -3.87 -38.14 -8.77
CA ASP A 69 -2.92 -39.21 -9.02
C ASP A 69 -1.64 -38.69 -9.67
N GLU A 70 -0.50 -38.89 -9.01
CA GLU A 70 0.83 -38.57 -9.54
C GLU A 70 1.58 -39.81 -10.01
N LYS A 71 2.31 -39.65 -11.11
CA LYS A 71 3.15 -40.73 -11.65
C LYS A 71 4.35 -40.97 -10.74
N LYS A 72 4.54 -42.21 -10.29
CA LYS A 72 5.70 -42.58 -9.47
C LYS A 72 7.01 -42.38 -10.27
N SER A 73 7.97 -41.69 -9.67
CA SER A 73 9.34 -41.61 -10.21
C SER A 73 10.03 -42.96 -10.07
N ARG A 74 10.95 -43.27 -10.99
CA ARG A 74 11.63 -44.57 -11.04
C ARG A 74 12.90 -44.53 -10.19
N ASP A 75 12.97 -45.44 -9.22
CA ASP A 75 14.18 -45.61 -8.41
C ASP A 75 15.36 -46.24 -9.19
N SER A 76 15.12 -46.91 -10.32
CA SER A 76 16.19 -47.52 -11.12
C SER A 76 15.86 -47.74 -12.62
N PRO A 77 16.87 -47.64 -13.51
CA PRO A 77 16.75 -48.07 -14.91
C PRO A 77 16.66 -49.61 -15.01
N GLY A 78 15.67 -50.14 -15.74
CA GLY A 78 15.40 -51.59 -15.83
C GLY A 78 14.00 -51.97 -16.35
N ARG A 79 13.69 -53.28 -16.40
CA ARG A 79 12.35 -53.78 -16.79
C ARG A 79 11.37 -53.63 -15.62
N LEU A 80 10.20 -53.05 -15.89
CA LEU A 80 9.14 -52.88 -14.89
C LEU A 80 8.66 -54.25 -14.37
N PRO A 81 8.39 -54.39 -13.05
CA PRO A 81 7.67 -55.53 -12.50
C PRO A 81 6.32 -55.72 -13.19
N LYS A 82 5.83 -56.96 -13.26
CA LYS A 82 4.58 -57.29 -13.95
C LYS A 82 3.35 -56.61 -13.32
N ASP A 83 3.41 -56.34 -12.02
CA ASP A 83 2.34 -55.73 -11.22
C ASP A 83 2.70 -54.31 -10.76
N TRP A 84 3.47 -53.56 -11.58
CA TRP A 84 3.83 -52.18 -11.24
C TRP A 84 2.68 -51.21 -11.48
N GLU A 85 2.18 -50.59 -10.41
CA GLU A 85 1.20 -49.51 -10.47
C GLU A 85 1.91 -48.16 -10.71
N PRO A 86 1.68 -47.51 -11.87
CA PRO A 86 2.42 -46.33 -12.26
C PRO A 86 2.01 -45.05 -11.53
N TYR A 87 0.92 -45.07 -10.76
CA TYR A 87 0.34 -43.90 -10.11
C TYR A 87 0.31 -44.07 -8.58
N LYS A 88 0.45 -42.95 -7.86
CA LYS A 88 0.18 -42.82 -6.42
C LYS A 88 -0.86 -41.72 -6.23
N THR A 89 -1.80 -41.93 -5.34
CA THR A 89 -2.70 -40.88 -4.87
C THR A 89 -1.92 -39.90 -4.01
N VAL A 90 -2.07 -38.61 -4.27
CA VAL A 90 -1.51 -37.50 -3.52
C VAL A 90 -2.56 -36.42 -3.35
N TYR A 91 -2.36 -35.55 -2.36
CA TYR A 91 -3.24 -34.42 -2.10
C TYR A 91 -2.50 -33.13 -2.46
N LYS A 92 -3.15 -32.25 -3.20
CA LYS A 92 -2.63 -30.92 -3.57
C LYS A 92 -3.57 -29.84 -3.05
N ILE A 93 -2.98 -28.71 -2.69
CA ILE A 93 -3.74 -27.53 -2.24
C ILE A 93 -3.95 -26.63 -3.45
N THR A 94 -5.18 -26.22 -3.67
CA THR A 94 -5.55 -25.18 -4.63
C THR A 94 -5.99 -23.95 -3.84
N VAL A 95 -5.45 -22.79 -4.19
CA VAL A 95 -5.77 -21.53 -3.52
C VAL A 95 -6.41 -20.59 -4.53
N THR A 96 -7.54 -19.99 -4.16
CA THR A 96 -8.18 -18.92 -4.92
C THR A 96 -7.99 -17.62 -4.17
N VAL A 97 -7.34 -16.65 -4.81
CA VAL A 97 -7.12 -15.31 -4.27
C VAL A 97 -8.01 -14.32 -5.00
N GLN A 98 -8.81 -13.54 -4.26
CA GLN A 98 -9.66 -12.48 -4.81
C GLN A 98 -9.44 -11.17 -4.05
N ARG A 99 -9.51 -10.04 -4.75
CA ARG A 99 -9.41 -8.72 -4.12
C ARG A 99 -10.73 -8.37 -3.42
N ASP A 100 -10.65 -8.02 -2.14
CA ASP A 100 -11.78 -7.45 -1.38
C ASP A 100 -11.90 -5.95 -1.68
N GLU A 101 -12.83 -5.59 -2.55
CA GLU A 101 -13.03 -4.18 -2.94
C GLU A 101 -13.52 -3.32 -1.77
N GLU A 102 -14.26 -3.87 -0.78
CA GLU A 102 -14.74 -3.12 0.37
C GLU A 102 -13.60 -2.78 1.33
N ALA A 103 -12.72 -3.74 1.60
CA ALA A 103 -11.53 -3.50 2.40
C ALA A 103 -10.55 -2.55 1.71
N ILE A 104 -10.38 -2.69 0.38
CA ILE A 104 -9.56 -1.79 -0.42
C ILE A 104 -10.11 -0.36 -0.37
N GLU A 105 -11.41 -0.16 -0.52
CA GLU A 105 -12.04 1.17 -0.43
C GLU A 105 -11.88 1.76 0.97
N THR A 106 -12.05 0.95 2.02
CA THR A 106 -11.81 1.37 3.41
C THR A 106 -10.36 1.82 3.62
N ARG A 107 -9.39 1.07 3.07
CA ARG A 107 -7.97 1.42 3.10
C ARG A 107 -7.68 2.72 2.35
N LYS A 108 -8.27 2.91 1.16
CA LYS A 108 -8.19 4.16 0.37
C LYS A 108 -8.72 5.35 1.17
N GLN A 109 -9.89 5.21 1.79
CA GLN A 109 -10.48 6.25 2.61
C GLN A 109 -9.57 6.64 3.79
N ARG A 110 -9.08 5.64 4.55
CA ARG A 110 -8.18 5.88 5.69
C ARG A 110 -6.88 6.56 5.29
N LYS A 111 -6.21 6.10 4.23
CA LYS A 111 -4.94 6.71 3.75
C LYS A 111 -5.15 8.11 3.13
N SER A 112 -6.36 8.45 2.68
CA SER A 112 -6.69 9.78 2.14
C SER A 112 -7.10 10.81 3.21
N CYS A 113 -7.33 10.37 4.45
CA CYS A 113 -7.70 11.23 5.56
C CYS A 113 -6.47 11.84 6.25
N PHE A 114 -6.60 13.10 6.69
CA PHE A 114 -5.62 13.78 7.54
C PHE A 114 -6.37 14.44 8.71
N VAL A 115 -5.70 14.51 9.86
CA VAL A 115 -6.26 15.07 11.08
C VAL A 115 -5.89 16.54 11.17
N LEU A 116 -6.90 17.39 11.39
CA LEU A 116 -6.69 18.80 11.72
C LEU A 116 -6.93 19.02 13.21
N ILE A 117 -5.95 19.60 13.88
CA ILE A 117 -6.06 20.02 15.28
C ILE A 117 -6.19 21.54 15.28
N THR A 118 -7.24 22.05 15.91
CA THR A 118 -7.52 23.49 15.99
C THR A 118 -7.89 23.88 17.42
N THR A 119 -7.58 25.11 17.79
CA THR A 119 -8.02 25.73 19.06
C THR A 119 -9.40 26.37 18.96
N LEU A 120 -10.00 26.37 17.75
CA LEU A 120 -11.36 26.86 17.53
C LEU A 120 -12.37 25.86 18.12
N THR A 121 -13.04 26.26 19.20
CA THR A 121 -13.97 25.42 19.96
C THR A 121 -15.45 25.67 19.63
N HIS A 122 -15.76 26.78 18.94
CA HIS A 122 -17.12 27.15 18.57
C HIS A 122 -17.54 26.49 17.25
N THR A 123 -18.00 25.25 17.32
CA THR A 123 -18.42 24.46 16.15
C THR A 123 -19.62 25.07 15.41
N ASP A 124 -20.44 25.88 16.09
CA ASP A 124 -21.59 26.58 15.49
C ASP A 124 -21.15 27.75 14.58
N GLU A 125 -19.93 28.27 14.78
CA GLU A 125 -19.36 29.38 14.01
C GLU A 125 -18.34 28.92 12.98
N TRP A 126 -17.67 27.79 13.24
CA TRP A 126 -16.61 27.25 12.40
C TRP A 126 -16.94 25.81 12.00
N SER A 127 -17.43 25.64 10.79
CA SER A 127 -17.62 24.30 10.25
C SER A 127 -16.27 23.63 9.97
N GLY A 128 -16.26 22.29 9.89
CA GLY A 128 -15.06 21.57 9.47
C GLY A 128 -14.53 21.99 8.08
N GLU A 129 -15.40 22.47 7.20
CA GLU A 129 -14.99 23.02 5.90
C GLU A 129 -14.27 24.36 6.03
N ASP A 130 -14.71 25.22 6.96
CA ASP A 130 -14.06 26.52 7.23
C ASP A 130 -12.68 26.33 7.84
N VAL A 131 -12.54 25.41 8.81
CA VAL A 131 -11.26 25.06 9.42
C VAL A 131 -10.30 24.48 8.36
N LEU A 132 -10.82 23.63 7.46
CA LEU A 132 -10.03 23.10 6.34
C LEU A 132 -9.61 24.21 5.37
N GLY A 133 -10.50 25.15 5.07
CA GLY A 133 -10.21 26.31 4.23
C GLY A 133 -9.08 27.17 4.79
N LEU A 134 -9.17 27.50 6.09
CA LEU A 134 -8.13 28.22 6.82
C LEU A 134 -6.78 27.51 6.77
N HIS A 135 -6.76 26.20 7.04
CA HIS A 135 -5.55 25.40 6.99
C HIS A 135 -4.90 25.41 5.60
N LYS A 136 -5.69 25.25 4.53
CA LYS A 136 -5.18 25.32 3.15
C LYS A 136 -4.66 26.72 2.80
N TYR A 137 -5.27 27.77 3.34
CA TYR A 137 -4.82 29.15 3.09
C TYR A 137 -3.48 29.45 3.76
N GLN A 138 -3.17 28.84 4.91
CA GLN A 138 -1.87 29.01 5.58
C GLN A 138 -0.69 28.64 4.67
N GLN A 139 -0.82 27.58 3.87
CA GLN A 139 0.19 27.20 2.87
C GLN A 139 0.46 28.31 1.84
N THR A 140 -0.52 29.17 1.55
CA THR A 140 -0.36 30.30 0.62
C THR A 140 0.60 31.35 1.18
N VAL A 141 0.56 31.59 2.49
CA VAL A 141 1.51 32.49 3.18
C VAL A 141 2.90 31.87 3.15
N GLU A 142 3.01 30.57 3.43
CA GLU A 142 4.29 29.84 3.43
C GLU A 142 4.97 29.83 2.05
N ARG A 143 4.19 29.71 0.97
CA ARG A 143 4.69 29.66 -0.40
C ARG A 143 5.27 30.98 -0.92
N ARG A 144 5.06 32.10 -0.20
CA ARG A 144 5.64 33.42 -0.53
C ARG A 144 7.04 33.61 0.06
N PHE A 145 7.43 32.89 1.10
CA PHE A 145 8.77 33.01 1.71
C PHE A 145 9.93 32.56 0.81
N PRO A 146 9.80 31.55 -0.07
CA PRO A 146 10.84 31.22 -1.04
C PRO A 146 11.16 32.38 -2.00
N VAL A 147 10.21 33.28 -2.28
CA VAL A 147 10.45 34.49 -3.10
C VAL A 147 11.45 35.41 -2.42
N LEU A 148 11.31 35.61 -1.10
CA LEU A 148 12.27 36.38 -0.29
C LEU A 148 13.67 35.77 -0.27
N LYS A 149 13.77 34.45 -0.38
CA LYS A 149 15.03 33.72 -0.35
C LYS A 149 15.65 33.53 -1.74
N TYR A 150 14.99 33.97 -2.81
CA TYR A 150 15.46 33.71 -4.16
C TYR A 150 16.66 34.60 -4.51
N PRO A 151 17.83 34.03 -4.87
CA PRO A 151 19.07 34.80 -5.06
C PRO A 151 18.98 35.91 -6.11
N LYS A 152 18.10 35.78 -7.11
CA LYS A 152 17.94 36.81 -8.15
C LYS A 152 17.14 38.04 -7.69
N TRP A 153 16.36 37.95 -6.61
CA TRP A 153 15.55 39.05 -6.10
C TRP A 153 16.30 39.88 -5.04
N VAL A 154 17.08 39.22 -4.18
CA VAL A 154 17.81 39.88 -3.07
C VAL A 154 19.31 39.97 -3.33
N GLY A 155 19.89 39.05 -4.11
CA GLY A 155 21.33 39.03 -4.42
C GLY A 155 21.88 40.24 -5.19
N PRO A 156 21.11 40.95 -6.03
CA PRO A 156 21.62 42.17 -6.69
C PRO A 156 21.72 43.41 -5.77
N VAL A 157 21.14 43.36 -4.56
CA VAL A 157 21.07 44.52 -3.66
C VAL A 157 22.17 44.42 -2.61
N PHE A 158 23.30 45.09 -2.86
CA PHE A 158 24.42 45.12 -1.93
C PHE A 158 24.20 46.15 -0.82
N LEU A 159 23.94 45.67 0.40
CA LEU A 159 23.75 46.49 1.60
C LEU A 159 24.88 46.23 2.60
N ASN A 160 25.71 47.24 2.84
CA ASN A 160 26.88 47.14 3.72
C ASN A 160 26.56 47.37 5.21
N ARG A 161 25.31 47.71 5.55
CA ARG A 161 24.90 48.04 6.93
C ARG A 161 23.74 47.16 7.36
N PRO A 162 23.78 46.58 8.58
CA PRO A 162 22.71 45.71 9.08
C PRO A 162 21.35 46.42 9.13
N ASP A 163 21.30 47.68 9.57
CA ASP A 163 20.08 48.49 9.63
C ASP A 163 19.34 48.58 8.27
N ARG A 164 20.10 48.60 7.16
CA ARG A 164 19.52 48.68 5.81
C ARG A 164 19.00 47.32 5.34
N VAL A 165 19.64 46.24 5.76
CA VAL A 165 19.20 44.87 5.46
C VAL A 165 17.86 44.62 6.15
N GLU A 166 17.72 45.06 7.40
CA GLU A 166 16.46 44.98 8.14
C GLU A 166 15.34 45.80 7.47
N ALA A 167 15.62 47.05 7.10
CA ALA A 167 14.66 47.91 6.40
C ALA A 167 14.19 47.30 5.07
N LEU A 168 15.12 46.72 4.28
CA LEU A 168 14.77 46.01 3.05
C LEU A 168 13.90 44.78 3.34
N GLY A 169 14.21 44.03 4.39
CA GLY A 169 13.40 42.89 4.83
C GLY A 169 11.95 43.28 5.11
N TYR A 170 11.72 44.36 5.85
CA TYR A 170 10.37 44.87 6.12
C TYR A 170 9.63 45.30 4.85
N VAL A 171 10.29 46.02 3.94
CA VAL A 171 9.67 46.45 2.67
C VAL A 171 9.28 45.24 1.83
N LEU A 172 10.13 44.22 1.76
CA LEU A 172 9.84 43.01 0.99
C LEU A 172 8.69 42.20 1.61
N ILE A 173 8.62 42.08 2.94
CA ILE A 173 7.52 41.41 3.64
C ILE A 173 6.18 42.13 3.39
N LEU A 174 6.17 43.47 3.41
CA LEU A 174 4.97 44.27 3.16
C LEU A 174 4.52 44.23 1.70
N ALA A 175 5.42 43.96 0.76
CA ALA A 175 5.13 43.93 -0.68
C ALA A 175 4.62 42.56 -1.20
N LEU A 176 4.59 41.52 -0.37
CA LEU A 176 4.24 40.13 -0.72
C LEU A 176 2.78 39.77 -0.47
#